data_AF-A0A2T0LJE3-F1
#
_entry.id   AF-A0A2T0LJE3-F1
#
_cell.length_a   1.000
_cell.length_b   1.000
_cell.length_c   1.000
_cell.angle_alpha   90.00
_cell.angle_beta   90.00
_cell.angle_gamma   90.00
#
_symmetry.space_group_name_H-M   'P 1'
#
loop_
_entity.id
_entity.type
_entity.pdbx_description
1 polymer ?
#
loop_
_entity_poly.entity_id
_entity_poly.type
_entity_poly.pdbx_seq_one_letter_code
_entity_poly.pdbx_strand_id
1 'polypeptide(L)'
;MEKLDRKIQRAGGVGRVLRTLKLMMDYFRHPETSLAKKLMVGAGFVYFFLPTDFVPDLIPLFGYVDDAALAMVIWKLFSKELEHFEKQNRKPKDSD
;
A
#
# COMPACT_ATOMS: atom_id res chain seq x y z
N MET A 1 14.00 4.63 29.17
CA MET A 1 12.56 4.82 28.89
C MET A 1 12.21 6.27 28.57
N GLU A 2 12.83 7.28 29.19
CA GLU A 2 12.55 8.72 28.99
C GLU A 2 12.87 9.32 27.60
N LYS A 3 13.73 8.65 26.81
CA LYS A 3 14.07 9.09 25.44
C LYS A 3 13.08 8.60 24.37
N LEU A 4 12.23 7.61 24.69
CA LEU A 4 11.24 7.07 23.76
C LEU A 4 9.97 7.95 23.74
N ASP A 5 9.59 8.49 24.90
CA ASP A 5 8.41 9.36 25.08
C ASP A 5 8.49 10.67 24.27
N ARG A 6 9.70 11.21 24.08
CA ARG A 6 9.91 12.48 23.37
C ARG A 6 9.78 12.38 21.85
N LYS A 7 10.00 11.20 21.25
CA LYS A 7 9.78 10.98 19.81
C LYS A 7 8.32 10.70 19.48
N ILE A 8 7.60 10.06 20.41
CA ILE A 8 6.15 9.80 20.28
C ILE A 8 5.36 11.11 20.32
N GLN A 9 5.82 12.13 21.06
CA GLN A 9 5.18 13.45 21.12
C GLN A 9 5.23 14.27 19.82
N ARG A 10 6.15 13.99 18.87
CA ARG A 10 6.15 14.63 17.54
C ARG A 10 5.25 13.94 16.52
N ALA A 11 4.66 12.80 16.88
CA ALA A 11 3.71 12.05 16.06
C ALA A 11 2.29 12.16 16.66
N GLY A 12 1.77 13.38 16.81
CA GLY A 12 0.47 13.65 17.45
C GLY A 12 -0.70 12.80 16.91
N GLY A 13 -0.64 12.36 15.65
CA GLY A 13 -1.58 11.40 15.06
C GLY A 13 -1.41 9.97 15.58
N VAL A 14 -0.19 9.45 15.63
CA VAL A 14 0.11 8.08 16.07
C VAL A 14 -0.18 7.91 17.56
N GLY A 15 0.19 8.90 18.39
CA GLY A 15 -0.13 8.87 19.83
C GLY A 15 -1.64 8.86 20.10
N ARG A 16 -2.45 9.47 19.23
CA ARG A 16 -3.91 9.45 19.32
C ARG A 16 -4.47 8.07 18.95
N VAL A 17 -3.98 7.48 17.86
CA VAL A 17 -4.38 6.13 17.43
C VAL A 17 -4.05 5.09 18.49
N LEU A 18 -2.83 5.12 19.02
CA LEU A 18 -2.40 4.18 20.07
C LEU A 18 -3.27 4.31 21.34
N ARG A 19 -3.66 5.54 21.71
CA ARG A 19 -4.57 5.78 22.84
C ARG A 19 -5.96 5.23 22.57
N THR A 20 -6.51 5.44 21.37
CA THR A 20 -7.81 4.90 20.96
C THR A 20 -7.80 3.37 20.95
N LEU A 21 -6.76 2.74 20.42
CA LEU A 21 -6.62 1.28 20.42
C LEU A 21 -6.57 0.71 21.84
N LYS A 22 -5.86 1.36 22.75
CA LYS A 22 -5.80 0.95 24.17
C LYS A 22 -7.18 1.05 24.83
N LEU A 23 -7.91 2.14 24.62
CA LEU A 23 -9.27 2.32 25.16
C LEU A 23 -10.25 1.28 24.62
N MET A 24 -10.15 0.91 23.34
CA MET A 24 -10.96 -0.15 22.75
C MET A 24 -10.66 -1.51 23.40
N MET A 25 -9.37 -1.83 23.59
CA MET A 25 -8.97 -3.05 24.27
C MET A 25 -9.49 -3.09 25.72
N ASP A 26 -9.39 -1.97 26.44
CA ASP A 26 -9.92 -1.86 27.80
C ASP A 26 -11.44 -2.04 27.81
N TYR A 27 -12.18 -1.47 26.84
CA TYR A 27 -13.64 -1.63 26.68
C TYR A 27 -14.06 -3.10 26.49
N PHE A 28 -13.33 -3.87 25.68
CA PHE A 28 -13.60 -5.30 25.48
C PHE A 28 -13.21 -6.15 26.70
N ARG A 29 -12.20 -5.75 27.46
CA ARG A 29 -11.75 -6.45 28.68
C ARG A 29 -12.57 -6.09 29.92
N HIS A 30 -13.24 -4.93 29.95
CA HIS A 30 -13.95 -4.48 31.14
C HIS A 30 -15.16 -5.39 31.44
N PRO A 31 -15.32 -5.85 32.69
CA PRO A 31 -16.39 -6.79 33.08
C PRO A 31 -17.77 -6.13 33.13
N GLU A 32 -17.84 -4.81 33.35
CA GLU A 32 -19.13 -4.08 33.36
C GLU A 32 -19.72 -3.81 31.97
N THR A 33 -18.93 -3.99 30.90
CA THR A 33 -19.45 -3.83 29.56
C THR A 33 -20.32 -5.04 29.22
N SER A 34 -21.62 -4.82 29.04
CA SER A 34 -22.57 -5.87 28.65
C SER A 34 -22.07 -6.64 27.42
N LEU A 35 -22.17 -7.98 27.49
CA LEU A 35 -21.76 -8.88 26.42
C LEU A 35 -22.44 -8.52 25.09
N ALA A 36 -23.71 -8.11 25.12
CA ALA A 36 -24.45 -7.68 23.94
C ALA A 36 -23.80 -6.46 23.24
N LYS A 37 -23.26 -5.51 24.02
CA LYS A 37 -22.56 -4.33 23.47
C LYS A 37 -21.19 -4.72 22.89
N LYS A 38 -20.48 -5.65 23.53
CA LYS A 38 -19.22 -6.19 22.98
C LYS A 38 -19.48 -6.92 21.66
N LEU A 39 -20.52 -7.75 21.60
CA LEU A 39 -20.93 -8.49 20.41
C LEU A 39 -21.39 -7.56 19.29
N MET A 40 -22.14 -6.50 19.57
CA MET A 40 -22.57 -5.54 18.57
C MET A 40 -21.39 -4.80 17.93
N VAL A 41 -20.44 -4.33 18.75
CA VAL A 41 -19.21 -3.68 18.26
C VAL A 41 -18.34 -4.69 17.49
N GLY A 42 -18.19 -5.91 18.02
CA GLY A 42 -17.48 -7.00 17.36
C GLY A 42 -18.11 -7.39 16.01
N ALA A 43 -19.44 -7.47 15.94
CA ALA A 43 -20.18 -7.76 14.71
C ALA A 43 -20.04 -6.62 13.68
N GLY A 44 -19.98 -5.37 14.13
CA GLY A 44 -19.65 -4.23 13.27
C GLY A 44 -18.26 -4.34 12.66
N PHE A 45 -17.25 -4.77 13.43
CA PHE A 45 -15.91 -5.07 12.90
C PHE A 45 -15.94 -6.25 11.93
N VAL A 46 -16.58 -7.36 12.31
CA VAL A 46 -16.74 -8.52 11.43
C VAL A 46 -17.39 -8.08 10.13
N TYR A 47 -18.49 -7.35 10.15
CA TYR A 47 -19.16 -6.83 8.94
C TYR A 47 -18.30 -5.84 8.16
N PHE A 48 -17.51 -4.99 8.83
CA PHE A 48 -16.57 -4.08 8.16
C PHE A 48 -15.47 -4.85 7.42
N PHE A 49 -14.99 -5.98 7.97
CA PHE A 49 -14.03 -6.85 7.30
C PHE A 49 -14.70 -7.84 6.32
N LEU A 50 -15.97 -8.16 6.52
CA LEU A 50 -16.78 -9.15 5.79
C LEU A 50 -17.89 -8.42 5.00
N PRO A 51 -17.54 -7.66 3.96
CA PRO A 51 -17.29 -8.19 2.61
C PRO A 51 -16.09 -7.53 1.90
N THR A 52 -15.22 -6.85 2.63
CA THR A 52 -13.99 -6.29 2.08
C THR A 52 -12.93 -7.37 1.85
N ASP A 53 -13.07 -8.59 2.37
CA ASP A 53 -12.13 -9.70 2.09
C ASP A 53 -12.60 -10.66 0.96
N PHE A 54 -13.79 -10.45 0.38
CA PHE A 54 -14.29 -11.29 -0.73
C PHE A 54 -14.32 -10.58 -2.09
N VAL A 55 -14.19 -9.25 -2.10
CA VAL A 55 -14.14 -8.42 -3.30
C VAL A 55 -12.71 -8.16 -3.82
N PRO A 56 -11.65 -8.03 -3.00
CA PRO A 56 -10.30 -7.73 -3.50
C PRO A 56 -9.64 -8.89 -4.23
N ASP A 57 -9.98 -10.13 -3.88
CA ASP A 57 -9.40 -11.33 -4.51
C ASP A 57 -9.84 -11.55 -5.97
N LEU A 58 -10.77 -10.72 -6.50
CA LEU A 58 -11.18 -10.71 -7.90
C LEU A 58 -10.39 -9.74 -8.79
N ILE A 59 -9.49 -8.92 -8.23
CA ILE A 59 -8.61 -8.01 -9.00
C ILE A 59 -7.09 -8.31 -8.84
N PRO A 60 -6.60 -9.57 -8.84
CA PRO A 60 -5.17 -9.85 -8.98
C PRO A 60 -4.67 -9.82 -10.43
N LEU A 61 -5.55 -9.65 -11.44
CA LEU A 61 -5.18 -9.78 -12.87
C LEU A 61 -4.80 -8.46 -13.57
N PHE A 62 -5.23 -7.29 -13.08
CA PHE A 62 -5.02 -6.01 -13.78
C PHE A 62 -3.70 -5.30 -13.43
N GLY A 63 -3.10 -5.57 -12.26
CA GLY A 63 -1.88 -4.88 -11.82
C GLY A 63 -0.68 -5.11 -12.74
N TYR A 64 -0.49 -6.35 -13.20
CA TYR A 64 0.64 -6.70 -14.08
C TYR A 64 0.48 -6.22 -15.53
N VAL A 65 -0.76 -6.00 -15.98
CA VAL A 65 -1.04 -5.55 -17.35
C VAL A 65 -0.60 -4.09 -17.53
N ASP A 66 -0.82 -3.26 -16.51
CA ASP A 66 -0.40 -1.84 -16.52
C ASP A 66 1.13 -1.70 -16.51
N ASP A 67 1.81 -2.45 -15.63
CA ASP A 67 3.28 -2.48 -15.57
C ASP A 67 3.92 -2.96 -16.89
N ALA A 68 3.35 -3.99 -17.53
CA ALA A 68 3.83 -4.52 -18.80
C ALA A 68 3.61 -3.54 -19.97
N ALA A 69 2.48 -2.83 -19.98
CA ALA A 69 2.20 -1.79 -20.98
C ALA A 69 3.21 -0.63 -20.86
N LEU A 70 3.49 -0.18 -19.64
CA LEU A 70 4.48 0.87 -19.39
C LEU A 70 5.89 0.44 -19.83
N ALA A 71 6.31 -0.78 -19.50
CA ALA A 71 7.61 -1.33 -19.91
C ALA A 71 7.75 -1.40 -21.45
N MET A 72 6.70 -1.83 -22.16
CA MET A 72 6.69 -1.87 -23.63
C MET A 72 6.81 -0.48 -24.26
N VAL A 73 6.13 0.53 -23.70
CA VAL A 73 6.22 1.91 -24.19
C VAL A 73 7.62 2.46 -24.00
N ILE A 74 8.20 2.27 -22.81
CA ILE A 74 9.58 2.69 -22.51
C ILE A 74 10.56 2.00 -23.45
N TRP A 75 10.42 0.69 -23.65
CA TRP A 75 11.27 -0.08 -24.56
C TRP A 75 11.22 0.47 -25.99
N LYS A 76 10.01 0.74 -26.51
CA LYS A 76 9.84 1.27 -27.88
C LYS A 76 10.46 2.66 -28.04
N LEU A 77 10.31 3.53 -27.05
CA LEU A 77 10.93 4.85 -27.05
C LEU A 77 12.46 4.73 -27.03
N PHE A 78 12.98 3.86 -26.16
CA PHE A 78 14.41 3.64 -26.02
C PHE A 78 15.04 3.02 -27.27
N SER A 79 14.41 2.01 -27.88
CA SER A 79 14.86 1.41 -29.14
C SER A 79 14.92 2.43 -30.28
N LYS A 80 13.92 3.32 -30.38
CA LYS A 80 13.91 4.37 -31.39
C LYS A 80 15.05 5.37 -31.18
N GLU A 81 15.33 5.73 -29.93
CA GLU A 81 16.44 6.60 -29.57
C GLU A 81 17.79 5.95 -29.87
N LEU A 82 17.94 4.65 -29.55
CA LEU A 82 19.14 3.88 -29.86
C LEU A 82 19.38 3.76 -31.37
N GLU A 83 18.35 3.49 -32.17
CA GLU A 83 18.47 3.45 -33.64
C GLU A 83 18.88 4.81 -34.20
N HIS A 84 18.36 5.90 -33.64
CA HIS A 84 18.72 7.25 -34.04
C HIS A 84 20.19 7.55 -33.69
N PHE A 85 20.60 7.19 -32.48
CA PHE A 85 21.98 7.34 -32.01
C PHE A 85 22.96 6.47 -32.82
N GLU A 86 22.58 5.23 -33.17
CA GLU A 86 23.39 4.37 -34.02
C GLU A 86 23.53 4.96 -35.43
N LYS A 87 22.44 5.45 -36.03
CA LYS A 87 22.49 6.10 -37.36
C LYS A 87 23.35 7.36 -37.35
N GLN A 88 23.35 8.12 -36.25
CA GLN A 88 24.19 9.32 -36.11
C GLN A 88 25.66 8.99 -35.84
N ASN A 89 25.96 7.92 -35.11
CA ASN A 89 27.33 7.54 -34.73
C ASN A 89 27.97 6.48 -35.65
N ARG A 90 27.23 5.92 -36.59
CA ARG A 90 27.78 5.06 -37.63
C ARG A 90 28.63 5.92 -38.58
N LYS A 91 29.92 6.04 -38.24
CA LYS A 91 30.96 6.46 -39.19
C LYS A 91 30.83 5.61 -40.46
N PRO A 92 31.01 6.18 -41.67
CA PRO A 92 31.08 5.39 -42.89
C PRO A 92 32.22 4.38 -42.70
N LYS A 93 31.86 3.10 -42.59
CA LYS A 93 32.85 2.03 -42.45
C LYS A 93 33.44 1.83 -43.83
N ASP A 94 34.71 2.18 -43.92
CA ASP A 94 35.61 2.06 -45.07
C ASP A 94 35.27 0.86 -45.95
N SER A 95 34.97 1.15 -47.20
CA SER A 95 35.10 0.23 -48.32
C SER A 95 36.58 0.21 -48.73
N ASP A 96 37.30 -0.80 -48.25
CA ASP A 96 38.43 -1.39 -49.01
C ASP A 96 37.84 -2.37 -50.05
#